data_AF-A0A4Q3IKX4-F1
#
_entry.id   AF-A0A4Q3IKX4-F1
#
_cell.length_a   1.000
_cell.length_b   1.000
_cell.length_c   1.000
_cell.angle_alpha   90.00
_cell.angle_beta   90.00
_cell.angle_gamma   90.00
#
_symmetry.space_group_name_H-M   'P 1'
#
loop_
_entity.id
_entity.type
_entity.pdbx_description
1 polymer ?
#
loop_
_entity_poly.entity_id
_entity_poly.type
_entity_poly.pdbx_seq_one_letter_code
_entity_poly.pdbx_strand_id
1 'polypeptide(L)'
;VPEIERYVEPYGEIGRFLAMRFKEYETDHVGWAKEIWDMAAVAWLLDPESTPSVLVPTPILTDNVTYSVDRSRPLMRYVTHVKRNPIMRDFIARLAARAGSPLPSV
;
A
#
# COMPACT_ATOMS: atom_id res chain seq x y z
N VAL A 1 -9.24 6.81 13.70
CA VAL A 1 -8.46 7.22 12.49
C VAL A 1 -9.44 7.82 11.49
N PRO A 2 -9.55 9.15 11.43
CA PRO A 2 -10.67 9.82 10.75
C PRO A 2 -10.84 9.45 9.27
N GLU A 3 -9.75 9.30 8.52
CA GLU A 3 -9.79 8.90 7.10
C GLU A 3 -10.41 7.51 6.91
N ILE A 4 -10.02 6.55 7.74
CA ILE A 4 -10.50 5.16 7.66
C ILE A 4 -11.96 5.04 8.12
N GLU A 5 -12.33 5.76 9.17
CA GLU A 5 -13.72 5.83 9.66
C GLU A 5 -14.66 6.43 8.62
N ARG A 6 -14.20 7.46 7.89
CA ARG A 6 -15.03 8.13 6.88
C ARG A 6 -15.07 7.40 5.55
N TYR A 7 -13.95 6.85 5.10
CA TYR A 7 -13.77 6.40 3.71
C TYR A 7 -13.45 4.92 3.55
N VAL A 8 -13.46 4.13 4.62
CA VAL A 8 -13.30 2.67 4.52
C VAL A 8 -14.43 1.97 5.24
N GLU A 9 -14.68 2.32 6.51
CA GLU A 9 -15.66 1.67 7.38
C GLU A 9 -17.09 1.58 6.81
N PRO A 10 -17.64 2.61 6.13
CA PRO A 10 -19.02 2.56 5.64
C PRO A 10 -19.27 1.59 4.48
N TYR A 11 -18.21 1.05 3.85
CA TYR A 11 -18.33 0.27 2.62
C TYR A 11 -18.55 -1.23 2.85
N GLY A 12 -19.70 -1.54 3.45
CA GLY A 12 -20.18 -2.90 3.70
C GLY A 12 -19.30 -3.67 4.70
N GLU A 13 -19.47 -5.00 4.73
CA GLU A 13 -18.78 -5.84 5.72
C GLU A 13 -17.26 -5.84 5.57
N ILE A 14 -16.75 -5.75 4.33
CA ILE A 14 -15.31 -5.66 4.08
C ILE A 14 -14.76 -4.34 4.60
N GLY A 15 -15.43 -3.22 4.32
CA GLY A 15 -15.03 -1.90 4.82
C GLY A 15 -14.95 -1.87 6.34
N ARG A 16 -16.00 -2.38 7.02
CA ARG A 16 -16.06 -2.51 8.48
C ARG A 16 -14.94 -3.39 9.03
N PHE A 17 -14.70 -4.55 8.41
CA PHE A 17 -13.63 -5.47 8.82
C PHE A 17 -12.25 -4.82 8.71
N LEU A 18 -11.96 -4.19 7.57
CA LEU A 18 -10.67 -3.54 7.34
C LEU A 18 -10.45 -2.36 8.31
N ALA A 19 -11.49 -1.55 8.54
CA ALA A 19 -11.43 -0.45 9.49
C ALA A 19 -11.15 -0.93 10.92
N MET A 20 -11.82 -2.01 11.37
CA MET A 20 -11.58 -2.62 12.66
C MET A 20 -10.11 -3.08 12.79
N ARG A 21 -9.61 -3.87 11.83
CA ARG A 21 -8.22 -4.36 11.84
C ARG A 21 -7.18 -3.25 11.77
N PHE A 22 -7.51 -2.13 11.12
CA PHE A 22 -6.65 -0.95 11.07
C PHE A 22 -6.57 -0.26 12.44
N LYS A 23 -7.72 -0.02 13.08
CA LYS A 23 -7.81 0.63 14.40
C LYS A 23 -7.20 -0.22 15.53
N GLU A 24 -7.22 -1.55 15.41
CA GLU A 24 -6.63 -2.46 16.40
C GLU A 24 -5.11 -2.58 16.29
N TYR A 25 -4.51 -2.10 15.20
CA TYR A 25 -3.09 -2.30 14.96
C TYR A 25 -2.19 -1.40 15.82
N GLU A 26 -2.70 -0.24 16.22
CA GLU A 26 -2.01 0.73 17.05
C GLU A 26 -3.01 1.28 18.08
N THR A 27 -2.52 1.77 19.21
CA THR A 27 -3.36 2.39 20.24
C THR A 27 -3.30 3.91 20.18
N ASP A 28 -2.14 4.49 19.88
CA ASP A 28 -1.99 5.94 19.65
C ASP A 28 -2.01 6.29 18.15
N HIS A 29 -3.05 7.01 17.74
CA HIS A 29 -3.28 7.34 16.35
C HIS A 29 -2.98 8.81 16.01
N VAL A 30 -2.42 9.60 16.95
CA VAL A 30 -2.12 11.02 16.70
C VAL A 30 -0.96 11.14 15.72
N GLY A 31 -1.21 11.69 14.52
CA GLY A 31 -0.19 11.84 13.46
C GLY A 31 0.26 10.51 12.85
N TRP A 32 -0.42 9.42 13.16
CA TRP A 32 -0.01 8.08 12.77
C TRP A 32 -0.53 7.70 11.37
N ALA A 33 0.32 6.98 10.62
CA ALA A 33 -0.05 6.33 9.39
C ALA A 33 0.51 4.91 9.38
N LYS A 34 -0.34 3.94 9.05
CA LYS A 34 0.10 2.56 8.85
C LYS A 34 0.87 2.42 7.54
N GLU A 35 1.90 1.58 7.58
CA GLU A 35 2.56 1.07 6.37
C GLU A 35 1.61 0.24 5.51
N ILE A 36 1.81 0.28 4.19
CA ILE A 36 0.93 -0.32 3.17
C ILE A 36 1.70 -1.27 2.23
N TRP A 37 2.65 -2.03 2.77
CA TRP A 37 3.58 -2.86 1.98
C TRP A 37 2.88 -3.91 1.10
N ASP A 38 1.79 -4.49 1.59
CA ASP A 38 0.94 -5.42 0.87
C ASP A 38 0.19 -4.76 -0.30
N MET A 39 -0.23 -3.50 -0.15
CA MET A 39 -0.87 -2.73 -1.22
C MET A 39 0.12 -2.28 -2.30
N ALA A 40 1.41 -2.14 -1.96
CA ALA A 40 2.42 -1.59 -2.87
C ALA A 40 2.61 -2.43 -4.15
N ALA A 41 2.58 -3.77 -4.04
CA ALA A 41 2.73 -4.66 -5.18
C ALA A 41 1.56 -4.53 -6.17
N VAL A 42 0.32 -4.46 -5.66
CA VAL A 42 -0.88 -4.27 -6.48
C VAL A 42 -0.90 -2.86 -7.08
N ALA A 43 -0.50 -1.86 -6.30
CA ALA A 43 -0.37 -0.49 -6.79
C ALA A 43 0.62 -0.38 -7.95
N TRP A 44 1.78 -1.05 -7.88
CA TRP A 44 2.73 -1.07 -8.99
C TRP A 44 2.15 -1.68 -10.27
N LEU A 45 1.32 -2.72 -10.14
CA LEU A 45 0.66 -3.36 -11.28
C LEU A 45 -0.42 -2.45 -11.90
N LEU A 46 -1.15 -1.70 -11.08
CA LEU A 46 -2.23 -0.81 -11.52
C LEU A 46 -1.71 0.52 -12.09
N ASP A 47 -0.74 1.13 -11.41
CA ASP A 47 -0.14 2.40 -11.76
C ASP A 47 1.34 2.46 -11.29
N PRO A 48 2.30 2.22 -12.22
CA PRO A 48 3.72 2.33 -11.91
C PRO A 48 4.18 3.73 -11.50
N GLU A 49 3.44 4.82 -11.82
CA GLU A 49 3.81 6.17 -11.41
C GLU A 49 3.64 6.40 -9.90
N SER A 50 2.75 5.64 -9.27
CA SER A 50 2.56 5.60 -7.82
C SER A 50 3.70 4.88 -7.08
N THR A 51 4.58 4.18 -7.80
CA THR A 51 5.69 3.39 -7.26
C THR A 51 6.96 3.57 -8.10
N PRO A 52 7.55 4.79 -8.12
CA PRO A 52 8.76 5.07 -8.90
C PRO A 52 9.84 4.04 -8.58
N SER A 53 10.51 3.59 -9.65
CA SER A 53 11.40 2.44 -9.60
C SER A 53 12.57 2.58 -10.56
N VAL A 54 13.61 1.82 -10.28
CA VAL A 54 14.82 1.73 -11.10
C VAL A 54 15.09 0.28 -11.46
N LEU A 55 15.80 0.05 -12.57
CA LEU A 55 16.35 -1.27 -12.88
C LEU A 55 17.69 -1.43 -12.16
N VAL A 56 17.82 -2.50 -11.38
CA VAL A 56 19.06 -2.87 -10.68
C VAL A 56 19.33 -4.35 -10.87
N PRO A 57 20.59 -4.81 -10.83
CA PRO A 57 20.89 -6.25 -10.79
C PRO A 57 20.22 -6.93 -9.59
N THR A 58 19.67 -8.12 -9.77
CA THR A 58 19.11 -8.92 -8.66
C THR A 58 20.17 -9.16 -7.59
N PRO A 59 19.89 -8.94 -6.31
CA PRO A 59 20.87 -9.15 -5.25
C PRO A 59 21.13 -10.64 -5.02
N ILE A 60 22.26 -10.95 -4.39
CA ILE A 60 22.59 -12.30 -3.91
C ILE A 60 22.41 -12.29 -2.39
N LEU A 61 21.56 -13.17 -1.87
CA LEU A 61 21.46 -13.42 -0.43
C LEU A 61 22.64 -14.32 -0.02
N THR A 62 23.43 -13.86 0.96
CA THR A 62 24.59 -14.60 1.47
C THR A 62 24.24 -15.43 2.69
N ASP A 63 25.09 -16.39 3.04
CA ASP A 63 24.94 -17.23 4.25
C ASP A 63 24.98 -16.42 5.55
N ASN A 64 25.51 -15.18 5.51
CA ASN A 64 25.52 -14.25 6.63
C ASN A 64 24.23 -13.41 6.72
N VAL A 65 23.18 -13.74 5.96
CA VAL A 65 21.89 -13.01 5.93
C VAL A 65 22.07 -11.54 5.52
N THR A 66 23.01 -11.28 4.61
CA THR A 66 23.23 -9.96 3.99
C THR A 66 23.08 -10.05 2.47
N TYR A 67 22.85 -8.90 1.83
CA TYR A 67 22.81 -8.80 0.37
C TYR A 67 24.16 -8.38 -0.21
N SER A 68 24.63 -9.08 -1.24
CA SER A 68 25.76 -8.64 -2.08
C SER A 68 25.28 -8.31 -3.50
N VAL A 69 26.10 -7.54 -4.24
CA VAL A 69 25.76 -7.01 -5.56
C VAL A 69 26.74 -7.55 -6.59
N ASP A 70 26.20 -8.14 -7.66
CA ASP A 70 26.92 -8.51 -8.87
C ASP A 70 26.24 -7.84 -10.08
N ARG A 71 26.97 -7.00 -10.80
CA ARG A 71 26.45 -6.20 -11.91
C ARG A 71 26.13 -7.02 -13.16
N SER A 72 26.60 -8.27 -13.24
CA SER A 72 26.32 -9.18 -14.35
C SER A 72 24.99 -9.91 -14.22
N ARG A 73 24.34 -9.85 -13.06
CA ARG A 73 23.08 -10.57 -12.81
C ARG A 73 21.89 -9.98 -13.58
N PRO A 74 20.84 -10.79 -13.81
CA PRO A 74 19.60 -10.31 -14.41
C PRO A 74 19.08 -9.05 -13.71
N LEU A 75 18.50 -8.15 -14.48
CA LEU A 75 17.89 -6.94 -13.93
C LEU A 75 16.55 -7.27 -13.27
N MET A 76 16.32 -6.66 -12.11
CA MET A 76 15.01 -6.55 -11.47
C MET A 76 14.61 -5.09 -11.37
N ARG A 77 13.30 -4.85 -11.25
CA ARG A 77 12.77 -3.53 -10.94
C ARG A 77 12.68 -3.36 -9.42
N TYR A 78 13.35 -2.33 -8.91
CA TYR A 78 13.34 -1.97 -7.51
C TYR A 78 12.56 -0.69 -7.30
N VAL A 79 11.45 -0.77 -6.56
CA VAL A 79 10.64 0.38 -6.16
C VAL A 79 11.41 1.15 -5.09
N THR A 80 11.75 2.40 -5.37
CA THR A 80 12.51 3.26 -4.45
C THR A 80 11.61 4.08 -3.53
N HIS A 81 10.34 4.27 -3.91
CA HIS A 81 9.37 5.00 -3.12
C HIS A 81 7.95 4.53 -3.40
N VAL A 82 7.10 4.54 -2.38
CA VAL A 82 5.67 4.20 -2.46
C VAL A 82 4.87 5.45 -2.15
N LYS A 83 4.16 5.99 -3.15
CA LYS A 83 3.31 7.18 -2.98
C LYS A 83 2.00 6.76 -2.31
N ARG A 84 1.97 6.76 -0.97
CA ARG A 84 0.81 6.31 -0.17
C ARG A 84 -0.52 6.96 -0.55
N ASN A 85 -0.54 8.29 -0.70
CA ASN A 85 -1.81 9.02 -0.85
C ASN A 85 -2.57 8.68 -2.16
N PRO A 86 -1.92 8.64 -3.35
CA PRO A 86 -2.54 8.11 -4.56
C PRO A 86 -3.09 6.68 -4.41
N ILE A 87 -2.30 5.80 -3.78
CA ILE A 87 -2.68 4.38 -3.59
C ILE A 87 -3.91 4.25 -2.69
N MET A 88 -3.92 4.96 -1.56
CA MET A 88 -5.06 4.96 -0.64
C MET A 88 -6.31 5.53 -1.30
N ARG A 89 -6.17 6.59 -2.12
CA ARG A 89 -7.28 7.17 -2.88
C ARG A 89 -7.88 6.17 -3.88
N ASP A 90 -7.05 5.49 -4.67
CA ASP A 90 -7.50 4.47 -5.62
C ASP A 90 -8.17 3.30 -4.90
N PHE A 91 -7.58 2.82 -3.80
CA PHE A 91 -8.15 1.75 -2.97
C PHE A 91 -9.54 2.12 -2.42
N ILE A 92 -9.68 3.30 -1.83
CA ILE A 92 -10.96 3.81 -1.28
C ILE A 92 -12.01 3.90 -2.39
N ALA A 93 -11.65 4.42 -3.56
CA ALA A 93 -12.57 4.53 -4.69
C ALA A 93 -13.03 3.15 -5.19
N ARG A 94 -12.13 2.17 -5.28
CA ARG A 94 -12.47 0.79 -5.67
C ARG A 94 -13.33 0.08 -4.63
N LEU A 95 -13.06 0.30 -3.35
CA LEU A 95 -13.86 -0.26 -2.26
C LEU A 95 -15.29 0.28 -2.29
N ALA A 96 -15.45 1.59 -2.49
CA ALA A 96 -16.73 2.26 -2.65
C ALA A 96 -17.51 1.72 -3.86
N ALA A 97 -16.85 1.65 -5.03
CA ALA A 97 -17.43 1.08 -6.25
C ALA A 97 -17.88 -0.38 -6.06
N ARG A 98 -17.06 -1.21 -5.40
CA ARG A 98 -17.40 -2.61 -5.05
C ARG A 98 -18.64 -2.68 -4.16
N ALA A 99 -18.79 -1.76 -3.20
CA ALA A 99 -19.92 -1.73 -2.28
C ALA A 99 -21.21 -1.18 -2.93
N GLY A 100 -21.14 -0.62 -4.14
CA GLY A 100 -22.28 0.03 -4.79
C GLY A 100 -22.69 1.35 -4.13
N SER A 101 -21.82 1.94 -3.31
CA SER A 101 -22.08 3.16 -2.55
C SER A 101 -21.09 4.26 -2.96
N PRO A 102 -21.55 5.48 -3.31
CA PRO A 102 -20.65 6.56 -3.67
C PRO A 102 -19.87 7.09 -2.47
N LEU A 103 -18.76 7.79 -2.76
CA LEU A 103 -17.99 8.49 -1.72
C LEU A 103 -18.85 9.57 -1.05
N PRO A 104 -18.77 9.72 0.30
CA PRO A 104 -19.48 10.80 0.97
C PRO A 104 -18.98 12.16 0.46
N SER A 105 -19.91 13.10 0.31
CA SER A 105 -19.61 14.50 -0.02
C SER A 105 -18.55 15.06 0.92
N VAL A 106 -17.68 15.94 0.41
CA VAL A 106 -16.67 16.65 1.21
C VAL A 106 -17.37 17.54 2.24
#